data_AF-A0A6S7IRR7-F1
#
_entry.id   AF-A0A6S7IRR7-F1
#
_cell.length_a   1.000
_cell.length_b   1.000
_cell.length_c   1.000
_cell.angle_alpha   90.00
_cell.angle_beta   90.00
_cell.angle_gamma   90.00
#
_symmetry.space_group_name_H-M   'P 1'
#
loop_
_entity.id
_entity.type
_entity.pdbx_description
1 polymer ?
#
loop_
_entity_poly.entity_id
_entity_poly.type
_entity_poly.pdbx_seq_one_letter_code
_entity_poly.pdbx_strand_id
1 'polypeptide(L)'
;MDGFDKLGEASLPPKSKFFSKLNNEDISDMDYKRAQNVWNTFNMQTMRDYRDLYLKTDVLLLADMMENFRGVCKANYGLDPM
;
A
#
# COMPACT_ATOMS: atom_id res chain seq x y z
N MET A 1 -17.38 -5.88 -16.41
CA MET A 1 -17.85 -4.67 -15.68
C MET A 1 -16.77 -4.38 -14.66
N ASP A 2 -15.81 -3.57 -15.10
CA ASP A 2 -14.45 -3.57 -14.57
C ASP A 2 -14.03 -2.17 -14.16
N GLY A 3 -13.49 -2.04 -12.95
CA GLY A 3 -12.65 -0.91 -12.55
C GLY A 3 -13.25 -0.01 -11.49
N PHE A 4 -14.32 0.72 -11.81
CA PHE A 4 -14.73 1.88 -11.00
C PHE A 4 -15.90 1.63 -10.04
N ASP A 5 -16.83 0.73 -10.37
CA ASP A 5 -17.98 0.44 -9.50
C ASP A 5 -17.55 -0.20 -8.17
N LYS A 6 -16.46 -1.00 -8.19
CA LYS A 6 -15.88 -1.64 -7.00
C LYS A 6 -15.22 -0.66 -6.03
N LEU A 7 -14.93 0.57 -6.46
CA LEU A 7 -14.36 1.60 -5.58
C LEU A 7 -15.40 2.21 -4.64
N GLY A 8 -16.69 2.09 -4.98
CA GLY A 8 -17.81 2.50 -4.14
C GLY A 8 -18.27 1.42 -3.15
N GLU A 9 -17.68 0.23 -3.19
CA GLU A 9 -17.99 -0.82 -2.21
C GLU A 9 -17.52 -0.37 -0.82
N ALA A 10 -18.45 -0.38 0.12
CA ALA A 10 -18.24 0.04 1.51
C ALA A 10 -17.83 -1.12 2.42
N SER A 11 -17.15 -2.13 1.86
CA SER A 11 -16.71 -3.30 2.59
C SER A 11 -15.31 -3.72 2.18
N LEU A 12 -14.55 -4.19 3.16
CA LEU A 12 -13.27 -4.85 2.91
C LEU A 12 -13.52 -6.14 2.13
N PRO A 13 -12.77 -6.42 1.04
CA PRO A 13 -12.95 -7.63 0.26
C PRO A 13 -12.69 -8.87 1.12
N PRO A 14 -13.29 -10.02 0.79
CA PRO A 14 -12.95 -11.27 1.44
C PRO A 14 -11.49 -11.66 1.15
N LYS A 15 -10.88 -12.41 2.06
CA LYS A 15 -9.48 -12.87 1.97
C LYS A 15 -9.10 -13.47 0.60
N SER A 16 -10.03 -14.19 -0.04
CA SER A 16 -9.84 -14.78 -1.37
C SER A 16 -9.60 -13.78 -2.51
N LYS A 17 -9.95 -12.50 -2.30
CA LYS A 17 -9.69 -11.42 -3.28
C LYS A 17 -8.32 -10.77 -3.11
N PHE A 18 -7.55 -11.15 -2.08
CA PHE A 18 -6.20 -10.67 -1.81
C PHE A 18 -5.10 -11.60 -2.38
N PHE A 19 -5.45 -12.51 -3.29
CA PHE A 19 -4.48 -13.39 -3.94
C PHE A 19 -3.45 -12.58 -4.74
N SER A 20 -2.17 -12.77 -4.41
CA SER A 20 -1.07 -12.14 -5.13
C SER A 20 -0.74 -12.96 -6.37
N LYS A 21 -1.12 -12.47 -7.55
CA LYS A 21 -0.70 -13.08 -8.82
C LYS A 21 0.82 -13.06 -9.01
N LEU A 22 1.51 -12.11 -8.38
CA LEU A 22 2.96 -11.95 -8.51
C LEU A 22 3.71 -13.08 -7.78
N ASN A 23 3.22 -13.45 -6.60
CA ASN A 23 3.83 -14.49 -5.76
C ASN A 23 3.10 -15.84 -5.87
N ASN A 24 1.96 -15.87 -6.60
CA ASN A 24 1.06 -17.01 -6.71
C ASN A 24 0.61 -17.58 -5.36
N GLU A 25 0.37 -16.68 -4.39
CA GLU A 25 0.06 -17.00 -3.00
C GLU A 25 -1.12 -16.18 -2.48
N ASP A 26 -1.91 -16.79 -1.60
CA ASP A 26 -2.93 -16.10 -0.82
C ASP A 26 -2.29 -15.19 0.23
N ILE A 27 -3.01 -14.14 0.60
CA ILE A 27 -2.61 -13.29 1.73
C ILE A 27 -2.52 -14.12 3.02
N SER A 28 -1.51 -13.87 3.84
CA SER A 28 -1.41 -14.50 5.15
C SER A 28 -2.55 -14.06 6.07
N ASP A 29 -2.92 -14.87 7.07
CA ASP A 29 -3.93 -14.45 8.06
C ASP A 29 -3.50 -13.21 8.84
N MET A 30 -2.19 -13.06 9.08
CA MET A 30 -1.63 -11.88 9.75
C MET A 30 -1.80 -10.61 8.91
N ASP A 31 -1.52 -10.68 7.61
CA ASP A 31 -1.65 -9.53 6.72
C ASP A 31 -3.12 -9.18 6.46
N TYR A 32 -4.01 -10.18 6.39
CA TYR A 32 -5.44 -9.91 6.30
C TYR A 32 -5.98 -9.25 7.59
N LYS A 33 -5.50 -9.69 8.77
CA LYS A 33 -5.83 -9.04 10.04
C LYS A 33 -5.30 -7.61 10.12
N ARG A 34 -4.12 -7.33 9.54
CA ARG A 34 -3.61 -5.97 9.37
C ARG A 34 -4.53 -5.13 8.49
N ALA A 35 -4.98 -5.66 7.36
CA ALA A 35 -5.94 -4.97 6.48
C ALA A 35 -7.24 -4.62 7.22
N GLN A 36 -7.77 -5.55 8.03
CA GLN A 36 -8.93 -5.29 8.89
C GLN A 36 -8.67 -4.22 9.95
N ASN A 37 -7.51 -4.26 10.60
CA ASN A 37 -7.13 -3.26 11.60
C ASN A 37 -7.02 -1.87 10.96
N VAL A 38 -6.39 -1.75 9.79
CA VAL A 38 -6.30 -0.49 9.04
C VAL A 38 -7.69 0.00 8.66
N TRP A 39 -8.54 -0.87 8.11
CA TRP A 39 -9.92 -0.52 7.75
C TRP A 39 -10.70 0.06 8.93
N ASN A 40 -10.61 -0.58 10.10
CA ASN A 40 -11.29 -0.13 11.32
C ASN A 40 -10.66 1.13 11.92
N THR A 41 -9.33 1.22 11.94
CA THR A 41 -8.59 2.34 12.55
C THR A 41 -8.85 3.65 11.80
N PHE A 42 -8.92 3.59 10.47
CA PHE A 42 -9.19 4.75 9.63
C PHE A 42 -10.69 4.95 9.35
N ASN A 43 -11.56 4.13 9.97
CA ASN A 43 -13.01 4.13 9.79
C ASN A 43 -13.41 4.22 8.31
N MET A 44 -12.76 3.41 7.48
CA MET A 44 -12.86 3.51 6.04
C MET A 44 -14.26 3.16 5.57
N GLN A 45 -14.85 4.07 4.79
CA GLN A 45 -16.21 3.93 4.28
C GLN A 45 -16.24 3.42 2.86
N THR A 46 -15.14 3.58 2.11
CA THR A 46 -15.07 3.16 0.71
C THR A 46 -13.74 2.49 0.39
N MET A 47 -13.77 1.56 -0.55
CA MET A 47 -12.56 0.97 -1.13
C MET A 47 -11.62 2.00 -1.75
N ARG A 48 -12.14 3.16 -2.17
CA ARG A 48 -11.34 4.29 -2.62
C ARG A 48 -10.42 4.82 -1.51
N ASP A 49 -10.94 5.03 -0.31
CA ASP A 49 -10.17 5.53 0.82
C ASP A 49 -9.05 4.56 1.21
N TYR A 50 -9.35 3.25 1.18
CA TYR A 50 -8.38 2.19 1.42
C TYR A 50 -7.25 2.19 0.39
N ARG A 51 -7.60 2.26 -0.90
CA ARG A 51 -6.61 2.32 -1.98
C ARG A 51 -5.76 3.57 -1.90
N ASP A 52 -6.37 4.72 -1.64
CA ASP A 52 -5.67 6.00 -1.58
C ASP A 52 -4.70 6.04 -0.38
N LEU A 53 -5.05 5.44 0.76
CA LEU A 53 -4.13 5.26 1.88
C LEU A 53 -2.95 4.35 1.51
N TYR A 54 -3.22 3.20 0.88
CA TYR A 54 -2.17 2.28 0.43
C TYR A 54 -1.21 2.97 -0.53
N LEU A 55 -1.74 3.66 -1.54
CA LEU A 55 -0.95 4.38 -2.52
C LEU A 55 -0.10 5.49 -1.87
N LYS A 56 -0.69 6.27 -0.97
CA LYS A 56 0.06 7.30 -0.23
C LYS A 56 1.17 6.69 0.62
N THR A 57 0.88 5.58 1.29
CA THR A 57 1.88 4.91 2.14
C THR A 57 3.03 4.38 1.32
N ASP A 58 2.75 3.75 0.18
CA ASP A 58 3.77 3.24 -0.75
C ASP A 58 4.65 4.37 -1.32
N VAL A 59 4.02 5.48 -1.76
CA VAL A 59 4.74 6.66 -2.26
C VAL A 59 5.60 7.30 -1.17
N LEU A 60 5.10 7.41 0.06
CA LEU A 60 5.85 7.98 1.18
C LEU A 60 7.04 7.08 1.58
N LEU A 61 6.85 5.76 1.63
CA LEU A 61 7.93 4.82 1.91
C LEU A 61 9.00 4.83 0.82
N LEU A 62 8.59 4.91 -0.45
CA LEU A 62 9.52 5.01 -1.57
C LEU A 62 10.29 6.34 -1.53
N ALA A 63 9.60 7.46 -1.23
CA ALA A 63 10.22 8.76 -1.07
C ALA A 63 11.24 8.78 0.08
N ASP A 64 10.91 8.21 1.23
CA ASP A 64 11.81 8.09 2.39
C ASP A 64 13.06 7.24 2.04
N MET A 65 12.88 6.13 1.33
CA MET A 65 14.00 5.33 0.82
C MET A 65 14.88 6.13 -0.16
N MET A 66 14.28 6.89 -1.08
CA MET A 66 15.02 7.73 -2.03
C MET A 66 15.79 8.86 -1.33
N GLU A 67 15.19 9.52 -0.34
CA GLU A 67 15.85 10.54 0.46
C GLU A 67 17.03 9.97 1.25
N ASN A 68 16.84 8.82 1.90
CA ASN A 68 17.90 8.13 2.61
C ASN A 68 19.04 7.72 1.66
N PHE A 69 18.70 7.17 0.48
CA PHE A 69 19.69 6.85 -0.54
C PHE A 69 20.47 8.09 -1.01
N ARG A 70 19.79 9.21 -1.26
CA ARG A 70 20.42 10.49 -1.61
C ARG A 70 21.36 10.98 -0.50
N GLY A 71 20.93 10.88 0.76
CA GLY A 71 21.76 11.20 1.93
C GLY A 71 23.04 10.36 1.99
N VAL A 72 22.93 9.05 1.78
CA VAL A 72 24.06 8.11 1.74
C VAL A 72 25.00 8.39 0.56
N CYS A 73 24.47 8.67 -0.63
CA CYS A 73 25.26 9.02 -1.81
C CYS A 73 26.01 10.34 -1.63
N LYS A 74 25.34 11.36 -1.07
CA LYS A 74 25.94 12.65 -0.78
C LYS A 74 27.03 12.54 0.29
N ALA A 75 26.81 11.74 1.32
CA ALA A 75 27.76 11.53 2.41
C ALA A 75 29.00 10.72 1.98
N ASN A 76 28.85 9.68 1.16
CA ASN A 76 29.95 8.78 0.80
C ASN A 76 30.67 9.13 -0.50
N TYR A 77 29.97 9.75 -1.47
CA TYR A 77 30.51 9.96 -2.82
C TYR A 77 30.52 11.43 -3.25
N GLY A 78 29.90 12.34 -2.49
CA GLY A 78 29.82 13.77 -2.85
C GLY A 78 29.01 14.05 -4.13
N LEU A 79 28.36 13.02 -4.69
CA LEU A 79 27.49 13.11 -5.85
C LEU A 79 26.07 13.35 -5.35
N ASP A 80 25.43 14.40 -5.84
CA ASP A 80 23.99 14.60 -5.69
C ASP A 80 23.35 14.01 -6.95
N PRO A 81 22.77 12.79 -6.90
CA PRO A 81 22.08 12.24 -8.05
C PRO A 81 20.77 13.03 -8.21
N MET A 82 20.73 13.87 -9.23
CA MET A 82 19.52 14.51 -9.74
C MET A 82 18.62 13.49 -10.41
#